data_AF-A0A934J8K1-F1
#
_entry.id   AF-A0A934J8K1-F1
#
_cell.length_a   1.000
_cell.length_b   1.000
_cell.length_c   1.000
_cell.angle_alpha   90.00
_cell.angle_beta   90.00
_cell.angle_gamma   90.00
#
_symmetry.space_group_name_H-M   'P 1'
#
loop_
_entity.id
_entity.type
_entity.pdbx_description
1 polymer ?
#
loop_
_entity_poly.entity_id
_entity_poly.type
_entity_poly.pdbx_seq_one_letter_code
_entity_poly.pdbx_strand_id
1 'polypeptide(L)' 'MMFVALIIIGFLMVTLSGFEKIIIYLNFADRVGDIAALKNVVPDYIWLITNLTFFCGVVLIVAGLGFYIASPKNKK' A
#
# COMPACT_ATOMS: atom_id res chain seq x y z
N MET A 1 21.04 -8.34 -1.95
CA MET A 1 20.77 -6.88 -1.82
C MET A 1 19.48 -6.49 -2.54
N MET A 2 19.28 -6.89 -3.80
CA MET A 2 18.09 -6.53 -4.59
C MET A 2 16.75 -6.99 -4.00
N PHE A 3 16.65 -8.21 -3.45
CA PHE A 3 15.41 -8.72 -2.83
C PHE A 3 15.02 -7.97 -1.53
N VAL A 4 16.01 -7.49 -0.76
CA VAL A 4 15.76 -6.68 0.44
C VAL A 4 15.18 -5.32 0.04
N ALA A 5 15.71 -4.71 -1.03
CA ALA A 5 15.19 -3.44 -1.55
C ALA A 5 13.72 -3.57 -1.99
N LEU A 6 13.35 -4.67 -2.65
CA LEU A 6 11.95 -4.93 -3.06
C LEU A 6 11.00 -5.01 -1.85
N ILE A 7 11.42 -5.68 -0.77
CA ILE A 7 10.62 -5.79 0.46
C ILE A 7 10.47 -4.41 1.11
N ILE A 8 11.55 -3.63 1.22
CA ILE A 8 11.51 -2.28 1.80
C ILE A 8 10.58 -1.36 0.99
N ILE A 9 10.71 -1.36 -0.34
CA ILE A 9 9.83 -0.55 -1.21
C ILE A 9 8.37 -0.98 -1.07
N GLY A 10 8.11 -2.29 -0.98
CA GLY A 10 6.76 -2.80 -0.75
C GLY A 10 6.15 -2.32 0.58
N PHE A 11 6.92 -2.32 1.67
CA PHE A 11 6.48 -1.76 2.95
C PHE A 11 6.21 -0.25 2.87
N LEU A 12 7.05 0.49 2.16
CA LEU A 12 6.83 1.93 1.94
C LEU A 12 5.53 2.19 1.16
N MET A 13 5.23 1.40 0.12
CA MET A 13 3.98 1.54 -0.64
C MET A 13 2.74 1.19 0.19
N VAL A 14 2.79 0.15 1.02
CA VAL A 14 1.69 -0.18 1.94
C VAL A 14 1.45 0.96 2.94
N THR A 15 2.51 1.52 3.48
CA THR A 15 2.43 2.66 4.40
C THR A 15 1.88 3.90 3.71
N LEU A 16 2.32 4.16 2.47
CA LEU A 16 1.84 5.27 1.65
C LEU A 16 0.34 5.17 1.38
N SER A 17 -0.18 3.97 1.09
CA SER A 17 -1.63 3.76 0.95
C SER A 17 -2.43 4.15 2.20
N GLY A 18 -1.91 3.82 3.38
CA GLY A 18 -2.51 4.26 4.64
C GLY A 18 -2.50 5.78 4.78
N PHE A 19 -1.40 6.41 4.40
CA PHE A 19 -1.25 7.87 4.43
C PHE A 19 -2.20 8.57 3.45
N GLU A 20 -2.38 8.04 2.24
CA GLU A 20 -3.35 8.55 1.27
C GLU A 20 -4.78 8.54 1.84
N LYS A 21 -5.18 7.47 2.54
CA LYS A 21 -6.49 7.38 3.20
C LYS A 21 -6.66 8.39 4.33
N ILE A 22 -5.59 8.67 5.09
CA ILE A 22 -5.59 9.73 6.11
C ILE A 22 -5.75 11.11 5.47
N ILE A 23 -5.06 11.40 4.36
CA ILE A 23 -5.18 12.67 3.64
C ILE A 23 -6.62 12.87 3.14
N ILE A 24 -7.23 11.82 2.58
CA ILE A 24 -8.64 11.86 2.16
C ILE A 24 -9.52 12.18 3.36
N TYR A 25 -9.33 11.48 4.48
CA TYR A 25 -10.10 11.76 5.69
C TYR A 25 -9.95 13.21 6.15
N LEU A 26 -8.72 13.74 6.23
CA LEU A 26 -8.46 15.12 6.67
C LEU A 26 -9.06 16.18 5.74
N ASN A 27 -9.06 15.95 4.42
CA ASN A 27 -9.63 16.90 3.46
C ASN A 27 -11.15 17.05 3.60
N PHE A 28 -11.81 15.96 4.00
CA PHE A 28 -13.27 15.89 4.08
C PHE A 28 -13.79 15.84 5.53
N ALA A 29 -12.91 15.86 6.53
CA ALA A 29 -13.26 15.79 7.95
C ALA A 29 -14.24 16.90 8.36
N ASP A 30 -14.07 18.11 7.83
CA ASP A 30 -14.97 19.23 8.10
C ASP A 30 -16.33 19.13 7.38
N ARG A 31 -16.42 18.33 6.32
CA ARG A 31 -17.62 18.20 5.48
C ARG A 31 -18.45 16.97 5.80
N VAL A 32 -17.87 16.00 6.49
CA VAL A 32 -18.46 14.68 6.63
C VAL A 32 -18.26 14.17 8.06
N GLY A 33 -19.34 14.17 8.85
CA GLY A 33 -19.32 13.73 10.26
C GLY A 33 -19.24 12.21 10.45
N ASP A 34 -19.28 11.42 9.38
CA ASP A 34 -19.26 9.95 9.44
C ASP A 34 -18.43 9.35 8.28
N ILE A 35 -17.66 8.30 8.58
CA ILE A 35 -16.83 7.54 7.64
C ILE A 35 -17.70 6.92 6.54
N ALA A 36 -18.94 6.53 6.85
CA ALA A 36 -19.85 5.98 5.84
C ALA A 36 -20.22 7.01 4.76
N ALA A 37 -20.44 8.27 5.16
CA ALA A 37 -20.70 9.36 4.23
C ALA A 37 -19.44 9.75 3.45
N LEU A 38 -18.24 9.58 4.02
CA LEU A 38 -16.98 9.89 3.35
C LEU A 38 -16.79 9.02 2.10
N LYS A 39 -17.18 7.74 2.20
CA LYS A 39 -17.13 6.80 1.08
C LYS A 39 -18.06 7.19 -0.07
N ASN A 40 -19.17 7.86 0.23
CA ASN A 40 -20.13 8.32 -0.79
C ASN A 40 -19.73 9.67 -1.41
N VAL A 41 -19.01 10.51 -0.68
CA VAL A 41 -18.58 11.83 -1.15
C VAL A 41 -17.30 11.74 -1.99
N VAL A 42 -16.38 10.86 -1.60
CA VAL A 42 -15.10 10.69 -2.28
C VAL A 42 -15.30 9.80 -3.51
N PRO A 43 -14.94 10.28 -4.72
CA PRO A 43 -15.07 9.50 -5.94
C PRO A 43 -14.34 8.15 -5.88
N ASP A 44 -14.94 7.13 -6.48
CA ASP A 44 -14.41 5.75 -6.48
C ASP A 44 -12.99 5.64 -7.04
N TYR A 45 -12.60 6.51 -7.98
CA TYR A 45 -11.25 6.50 -8.55
C TYR A 45 -10.17 6.83 -7.50
N ILE A 46 -10.47 7.64 -6.49
CA ILE A 46 -9.52 7.98 -5.42
C ILE A 46 -9.32 6.76 -4.52
N TRP A 47 -10.41 6.09 -4.15
CA TRP A 47 -10.34 4.83 -3.40
C TRP A 47 -9.61 3.74 -4.17
N LEU A 48 -9.84 3.67 -5.49
CA LEU A 48 -9.16 2.74 -6.38
C LEU A 48 -7.64 2.96 -6.37
N ILE A 49 -7.17 4.21 -6.48
CA ILE A 49 -5.74 4.54 -6.42
C ILE A 49 -5.12 4.04 -5.11
N THR A 50 -5.72 4.39 -3.96
CA THR A 50 -5.16 3.97 -2.66
C THR A 50 -5.13 2.45 -2.48
N ASN A 51 -6.16 1.75 -2.98
CA ASN A 51 -6.22 0.30 -2.92
C ASN A 51 -5.23 -0.36 -3.90
N LEU A 52 -4.97 0.27 -5.05
CA LEU A 52 -3.97 -0.20 -6.01
C LEU A 52 -2.56 -0.01 -5.45
N THR A 53 -2.26 1.13 -4.81
CA THR A 53 -0.99 1.38 -4.11
C THR A 53 -0.75 0.31 -3.03
N PHE A 54 -1.78 -0.03 -2.25
CA PHE A 54 -1.71 -1.12 -1.27
C PHE A 54 -1.42 -2.47 -1.93
N PHE A 55 -2.19 -2.82 -2.96
CA PHE A 55 -2.06 -4.09 -3.65
C PHE A 55 -0.68 -4.25 -4.30
N CYS A 56 -0.18 -3.22 -4.99
CA CYS A 56 1.18 -3.20 -5.52
C CYS A 56 2.23 -3.40 -4.42
N GLY A 57 2.08 -2.72 -3.28
CA GLY A 57 2.98 -2.89 -2.13
C GLY A 57 3.02 -4.33 -1.62
N VAL A 58 1.84 -4.96 -1.43
CA VAL A 58 1.74 -6.36 -0.99
C VAL A 58 2.37 -7.31 -2.02
N VAL A 59 2.08 -7.13 -3.31
CA VAL A 59 2.66 -7.96 -4.38
C VAL A 59 4.19 -7.86 -4.39
N LEU A 60 4.75 -6.67 -4.19
CA LEU A 60 6.21 -6.49 -4.12
C LEU A 60 6.84 -7.18 -2.91
N ILE A 61 6.17 -7.15 -1.74
CA ILE A 61 6.64 -7.88 -0.55
C ILE A 61 6.64 -9.39 -0.83
N VAL A 62 5.54 -9.92 -1.37
CA VAL A 62 5.41 -11.36 -1.68
C VAL A 62 6.44 -11.78 -2.72
N ALA A 63 6.64 -11.00 -3.79
CA ALA A 63 7.66 -11.27 -4.80
C ALA A 63 9.06 -11.24 -4.20
N GLY A 64 9.38 -10.25 -3.36
CA GLY A 64 10.66 -10.14 -2.66
C GLY A 64 10.96 -11.34 -1.76
N LEU A 65 9.95 -11.82 -1.02
CA LEU A 65 10.04 -13.04 -0.20
C LEU A 65 10.20 -14.30 -1.07
N GLY A 66 9.47 -14.40 -2.18
CA GLY A 66 9.60 -15.49 -3.14
C GLY A 66 11.03 -15.59 -3.69
N PHE A 67 11.61 -14.47 -4.11
CA PHE A 67 13.01 -14.42 -4.55
C PHE A 67 14.01 -14.74 -3.44
N TYR A 68 13.73 -14.34 -2.20
CA TYR A 68 14.58 -14.69 -1.06
C TYR A 68 14.62 -16.21 -0.82
N ILE A 69 13.48 -16.89 -0.90
CA ILE A 69 13.38 -18.34 -0.71
C ILE A 69 13.96 -19.10 -1.90
N ALA A 70 13.70 -18.63 -3.13
CA ALA A 70 14.19 -19.25 -4.35
C ALA A 70 15.70 -19.03 -4.59
N SER A 71 16.31 -18.06 -3.91
CA SER A 71 17.75 -17.84 -3.98
C SER A 71 18.49 -19.07 -3.45
N PRO A 72 19.29 -19.77 -4.26
CA PRO A 72 20.05 -20.92 -3.78
C PRO A 72 20.97 -20.45 -2.65
N LYS A 73 20.74 -20.96 -1.44
CA LYS A 73 21.71 -20.87 -0.35
C LYS A 73 22.92 -21.64 -0.82
N ASN A 74 23.89 -20.93 -1.40
CA ASN A 74 25.18 -21.51 -1.74
C ASN A 74 25.79 -21.97 -0.40
N LYS A 75 25.65 -23.26 -0.11
CA LYS A 75 26.28 -23.91 1.04
C LYS A 75 27.79 -23.84 0.80
N LYS A 76 28.42 -22.79 1.33
CA LYS A 76 29.84 -22.85 1.67
C LYS A 76 29.97 -23.49 3.03
#